data_AF-A0A269Y2Y1-F1
#
_entry.id   AF-A0A269Y2Y1-F1
#
_cell.length_a   1.000
_cell.length_b   1.000
_cell.length_c   1.000
_cell.angle_alpha   90.00
_cell.angle_beta   90.00
_cell.angle_gamma   90.00
#
_symmetry.space_group_name_H-M   'P 1'
#
loop_
_entity.id
_entity.type
_entity.pdbx_description
1 polymer ?
#
loop_
_entity_poly.entity_id
_entity_poly.type
_entity_poly.pdbx_seq_one_letter_code
_entity_poly.pdbx_strand_id
1 'polypeptide(L)'
;MIITILVAIAVLIALYIGYYLLSHLHKTMFNISVQDDPRLTGAAKNGGIMFIILAILGIFALIIQNDILILVVLLWMTAHGLVVEFAILNVINHKQR
;
A
#
# COMPACT_ATOMS: atom_id res chain seq x y z
N MET A 1 2.07 7.50 23.42
CA MET A 1 3.35 7.98 22.83
C MET A 1 3.96 6.97 21.85
N ILE A 2 4.23 5.70 22.22
CA ILE A 2 4.78 4.71 21.28
C ILE A 2 3.85 4.44 20.08
N ILE A 3 2.56 4.24 20.34
CA ILE A 3 1.55 3.96 19.29
C ILE A 3 1.47 5.11 18.27
N THR A 4 1.54 6.36 18.74
CA THR A 4 1.55 7.55 17.89
C THR A 4 2.74 7.56 16.92
N ILE A 5 3.93 7.21 17.40
CA ILE A 5 5.14 7.10 16.57
C ILE A 5 4.99 5.96 15.55
N LEU A 6 4.47 4.82 15.98
CA LEU A 6 4.22 3.67 15.09
C LEU A 6 3.26 4.03 13.95
N VAL A 7 2.16 4.73 14.25
CA VAL A 7 1.22 5.21 13.21
C VAL A 7 1.90 6.18 12.26
N ALA A 8 2.66 7.14 12.77
CA ALA A 8 3.35 8.11 11.93
C ALA A 8 4.30 7.39 10.94
N ILE A 9 5.06 6.39 11.42
CA ILE A 9 5.91 5.56 10.58
C ILE A 9 5.07 4.76 9.55
N ALA A 10 3.98 4.14 9.98
CA ALA A 10 3.10 3.38 9.10
C ALA A 10 2.49 4.25 7.98
N VAL A 11 2.10 5.48 8.30
CA VAL A 11 1.62 6.49 7.34
C VAL A 11 2.71 6.81 6.32
N LEU A 12 3.95 7.06 6.76
CA LEU A 12 5.06 7.35 5.86
C LEU A 12 5.36 6.18 4.92
N ILE A 13 5.35 4.96 5.45
CA ILE A 13 5.53 3.73 4.65
C ILE A 13 4.38 3.57 3.65
N ALA A 14 3.13 3.76 4.07
CA ALA A 14 1.96 3.68 3.21
C ALA A 14 2.03 4.72 2.07
N LEU A 15 2.42 5.96 2.35
CA LEU A 15 2.62 6.98 1.32
C LEU A 15 3.74 6.59 0.35
N TYR A 16 4.85 6.09 0.87
CA TYR A 16 5.98 5.64 0.05
C TYR A 16 5.57 4.49 -0.89
N ILE A 17 4.92 3.45 -0.36
CA ILE A 17 4.43 2.31 -1.16
C ILE A 17 3.38 2.78 -2.16
N GLY A 18 2.44 3.61 -1.74
CA GLY A 18 1.41 4.17 -2.61
C GLY A 18 2.01 4.93 -3.79
N TYR A 19 2.96 5.83 -3.50
CA TYR A 19 3.70 6.56 -4.53
C TYR A 19 4.52 5.63 -5.44
N TYR A 20 5.22 4.65 -4.87
CA TYR A 20 6.03 3.69 -5.64
C TYR A 20 5.16 2.91 -6.64
N LEU A 21 4.04 2.35 -6.19
CA LEU A 21 3.13 1.58 -7.03
C LEU A 21 2.53 2.43 -8.15
N LEU A 22 2.07 3.64 -7.84
CA LEU A 22 1.46 4.55 -8.81
C LEU A 22 2.46 5.10 -9.83
N SER A 23 3.68 5.43 -9.40
CA SER A 23 4.73 5.95 -10.28
C SER A 23 5.28 4.90 -11.26
N HIS A 24 5.09 3.61 -10.96
CA HIS A 24 5.55 2.50 -11.80
C HIS A 24 4.43 1.90 -12.68
N LEU A 25 3.22 2.48 -12.69
CA LEU A 25 2.13 2.02 -13.57
C LEU A 25 2.49 2.01 -15.07
N HIS A 26 3.35 2.94 -15.47
CA HIS A 26 3.81 3.09 -16.87
C HIS A 26 5.27 2.67 -17.03
N LYS A 27 5.82 1.96 -16.05
CA LYS A 27 7.21 1.47 -16.04
C LYS A 27 7.20 -0.03 -15.82
N THR A 28 8.38 -0.61 -15.83
CA THR A 28 8.56 -2.01 -15.42
C THR A 28 8.58 -2.10 -13.89
N MET A 29 7.92 -3.11 -13.34
CA MET A 29 8.16 -3.61 -11.99
C MET A 29 8.73 -5.01 -12.13
N PHE A 30 9.87 -5.27 -11.47
CA PHE A 30 10.50 -6.61 -11.47
C PHE A 30 10.72 -7.20 -12.88
N ASN A 31 11.21 -6.39 -13.83
CA ASN A 31 11.36 -6.74 -15.25
C ASN A 31 10.07 -7.08 -16.02
N ILE A 32 8.90 -6.89 -15.41
CA ILE A 32 7.60 -7.06 -16.06
C ILE A 32 7.04 -5.67 -16.35
N SER A 33 6.66 -5.41 -17.61
CA SER A 33 5.91 -4.20 -17.95
C SER A 33 4.57 -4.23 -17.23
N VAL A 34 4.33 -3.25 -16.35
CA VAL A 34 3.10 -3.19 -15.55
C VAL A 34 1.89 -2.99 -16.46
N GLN A 35 2.05 -2.14 -17.48
CA GLN A 35 1.00 -1.77 -18.43
C GLN A 35 0.51 -2.96 -19.27
N ASP A 36 1.38 -3.92 -19.58
CA ASP A 36 1.05 -5.08 -20.42
C ASP A 36 0.38 -6.21 -19.63
N ASP A 37 0.27 -6.08 -18.29
CA ASP A 37 -0.41 -7.05 -17.44
C ASP A 37 -1.59 -6.41 -16.69
N PRO A 38 -2.84 -6.77 -17.05
CA PRO A 38 -4.01 -6.17 -16.40
C PRO A 38 -4.12 -6.52 -14.91
N ARG A 39 -3.57 -7.67 -14.48
CA ARG A 39 -3.56 -8.07 -13.06
C ARG A 39 -2.54 -7.25 -12.28
N LEU A 40 -1.34 -7.04 -12.84
CA LEU A 40 -0.29 -6.22 -12.22
C LEU A 40 -0.69 -4.74 -12.19
N THR A 41 -1.23 -4.22 -13.29
CA THR A 41 -1.78 -2.85 -13.35
C THR A 41 -2.89 -2.67 -12.32
N GLY A 42 -3.83 -3.62 -12.22
CA GLY A 42 -4.91 -3.56 -11.25
C GLY A 42 -4.40 -3.55 -9.80
N ALA A 43 -3.47 -4.46 -9.49
CA ALA A 43 -2.86 -4.55 -8.15
C ALA A 43 -2.07 -3.28 -7.79
N ALA A 44 -1.26 -2.76 -8.72
CA ALA A 44 -0.48 -1.53 -8.50
C ALA A 44 -1.37 -0.30 -8.37
N LYS A 45 -2.37 -0.14 -9.24
CA LYS A 45 -3.26 1.03 -9.24
C LYS A 45 -4.17 1.04 -8.01
N ASN A 46 -4.90 -0.05 -7.79
CA ASN A 46 -5.82 -0.14 -6.67
C ASN A 46 -5.06 -0.19 -5.35
N GLY A 47 -3.96 -0.96 -5.31
CA GLY A 47 -3.07 -1.03 -4.17
C GLY A 47 -2.54 0.36 -3.79
N GLY A 48 -1.99 1.08 -4.77
CA GLY A 48 -1.41 2.40 -4.57
C GLY A 48 -2.42 3.46 -4.11
N ILE A 49 -3.59 3.53 -4.76
CA ILE A 49 -4.66 4.46 -4.37
C ILE A 49 -5.10 4.20 -2.92
N MET A 50 -5.32 2.93 -2.58
CA MET A 50 -5.83 2.57 -1.26
C MET A 50 -4.81 2.82 -0.16
N PHE A 51 -3.52 2.65 -0.44
CA PHE A 51 -2.45 3.05 0.47
C PHE A 51 -2.46 4.56 0.77
N ILE A 52 -2.71 5.41 -0.24
CA ILE A 52 -2.85 6.85 -0.03
C ILE A 52 -4.09 7.17 0.82
N ILE A 53 -5.23 6.52 0.55
CA ILE A 53 -6.45 6.70 1.35
C ILE A 53 -6.22 6.32 2.81
N LEU A 54 -5.59 5.16 3.06
CA LEU A 54 -5.28 4.70 4.40
C LEU A 54 -4.28 5.63 5.10
N ALA A 55 -3.29 6.16 4.38
CA ALA A 55 -2.37 7.15 4.93
C ALA A 55 -3.08 8.43 5.37
N ILE A 56 -4.00 8.95 4.56
CA ILE A 56 -4.83 10.13 4.93
C ILE A 56 -5.66 9.83 6.18
N LEU A 57 -6.28 8.65 6.26
CA LEU A 57 -7.02 8.22 7.45
C LEU A 57 -6.11 8.10 8.68
N GLY A 58 -4.87 7.63 8.52
CA GLY A 58 -3.88 7.55 9.60
C GLY A 58 -3.48 8.94 10.12
N ILE A 59 -3.28 9.91 9.22
CA ILE A 59 -3.03 11.31 9.61
C ILE A 59 -4.24 11.88 10.36
N PHE A 60 -5.45 11.63 9.85
CA PHE A 60 -6.68 12.08 10.50
C PHE A 60 -6.82 11.48 11.91
N ALA A 61 -6.54 10.18 12.07
CA ALA A 61 -6.57 9.47 13.34
C ALA A 61 -5.57 10.06 14.36
N LEU A 62 -4.39 10.48 13.91
CA LEU A 62 -3.40 11.16 14.75
C LEU A 62 -3.88 12.53 15.22
N ILE A 63 -4.50 13.32 14.34
CA ILE A 63 -4.98 14.68 14.66
C ILE A 63 -6.08 14.62 15.72
N ILE A 64 -7.03 13.70 15.59
CA ILE A 64 -8.14 13.56 16.54
C ILE A 64 -7.76 12.77 17.81
N GLN A 65 -6.53 12.25 17.87
CA GLN A 65 -6.01 11.44 18.98
C GLN A 65 -6.95 10.29 19.39
N ASN A 66 -7.54 9.60 18.40
CA ASN A 66 -8.46 8.50 18.63
C ASN A 66 -7.73 7.15 18.51
N ASP A 67 -7.46 6.53 19.66
CA ASP A 67 -6.70 5.27 19.74
C ASP A 67 -7.39 4.10 19.02
N ILE A 68 -8.72 4.01 19.05
CA ILE A 68 -9.47 2.95 18.37
C ILE A 68 -9.31 3.10 16.85
N LEU A 69 -9.47 4.32 16.34
CA LEU A 69 -9.31 4.59 14.91
C LEU A 69 -7.87 4.30 14.47
N ILE A 70 -6.89 4.68 15.28
CA ILE A 70 -5.48 4.35 15.06
C ILE A 70 -5.29 2.84 14.90
N LEU A 71 -5.82 2.03 15.82
CA LEU A 71 -5.68 0.58 15.78
C LEU A 71 -6.34 -0.02 14.53
N VAL A 72 -7.52 0.47 14.16
CA VAL A 72 -8.24 0.05 12.94
C VAL A 72 -7.43 0.38 11.69
N VAL A 73 -6.88 1.60 11.59
CA VAL A 73 -6.05 2.01 10.45
C VAL A 73 -4.80 1.14 10.33
N LEU A 74 -4.09 0.89 11.43
CA LEU A 74 -2.90 0.03 11.43
C LEU A 74 -3.20 -1.39 10.96
N LEU A 75 -4.30 -1.98 11.45
CA LEU A 75 -4.74 -3.31 11.05
C LEU A 75 -5.06 -3.35 9.54
N TRP A 76 -5.78 -2.33 9.04
CA TRP A 76 -6.13 -2.23 7.62
C TRP A 76 -4.92 -1.99 6.72
N MET A 77 -3.98 -1.12 7.11
CA MET A 77 -2.73 -0.91 6.38
C MET A 77 -1.95 -2.21 6.23
N THR A 78 -1.85 -2.98 7.32
CA THR A 78 -1.11 -4.25 7.33
C THR A 78 -1.80 -5.29 6.45
N ALA A 79 -3.12 -5.48 6.62
CA ALA A 79 -3.88 -6.44 5.83
C ALA A 79 -3.86 -6.10 4.32
N HIS A 80 -4.03 -4.81 3.99
CA HIS A 80 -3.98 -4.36 2.61
C HIS A 80 -2.59 -4.53 2.00
N GLY A 81 -1.53 -4.24 2.75
CA GLY A 81 -0.16 -4.49 2.31
C GLY A 81 0.11 -5.95 1.99
N LEU A 82 -0.34 -6.87 2.83
CA LEU A 82 -0.23 -8.31 2.58
C LEU A 82 -0.99 -8.70 1.30
N VAL A 83 -2.22 -8.22 1.11
CA VAL A 83 -3.02 -8.54 -0.09
C VAL A 83 -2.32 -8.05 -1.36
N VAL A 84 -1.79 -6.82 -1.36
CA VAL A 84 -1.07 -6.26 -2.51
C VAL A 84 0.22 -7.04 -2.78
N GLU A 85 0.98 -7.40 -1.75
CA GLU A 85 2.19 -8.20 -1.85
C GLU A 85 1.89 -9.58 -2.46
N PHE A 86 0.91 -10.31 -1.93
CA PHE A 86 0.49 -11.60 -2.49
C PHE A 86 0.01 -11.49 -3.93
N ALA A 87 -0.73 -10.43 -4.28
CA ALA A 87 -1.20 -10.21 -5.64
C ALA A 87 -0.02 -10.00 -6.62
N ILE A 88 0.96 -9.18 -6.24
CA ILE A 88 2.14 -8.89 -7.06
C ILE A 88 3.02 -10.14 -7.18
N LEU A 89 3.34 -10.80 -6.07
CA LEU A 89 4.16 -12.03 -6.06
C LEU A 89 3.51 -13.15 -6.88
N ASN A 90 2.19 -13.28 -6.81
CA ASN A 90 1.46 -14.28 -7.60
C ASN A 90 1.63 -14.03 -9.11
N VAL A 91 1.58 -12.77 -9.55
CA VAL A 91 1.81 -12.42 -10.97
C VAL A 91 3.26 -12.70 -11.37
N ILE A 92 4.24 -12.32 -10.54
CA ILE A 92 5.66 -12.53 -10.82
C ILE A 92 5.97 -14.02 -10.95
N ASN A 93 5.51 -14.84 -10.01
CA ASN A 93 5.80 -16.28 -9.99
C ASN A 93 5.19 -17.03 -11.18
N HIS A 94 4.04 -16.58 -11.68
CA HIS A 94 3.41 -17.19 -12.86
C HIS A 94 4.03 -16.75 -14.19
N LYS A 95 4.71 -15.60 -14.25
CA LYS A 95 5.39 -15.12 -15.47
C LYS A 95 6.85 -15.56 -15.59
N GLN A 96 7.48 -15.94 -14.49
CA GLN A 96 8.86 -16.44 -14.47
C GLN A 96 8.97 -17.96 -14.71
N ARG A 97 7.84 -18.67 -14.80
CA ARG A 97 7.76 -20.05 -15.28
C ARG A 97 7.49 -20.09 -16.77
#